data_AF-A0A1I6LZU1-F1
#
_entry.id   AF-A0A1I6LZU1-F1
#
_cell.length_a   1.000
_cell.length_b   1.000
_cell.length_c   1.000
_cell.angle_alpha   90.00
_cell.angle_beta   90.00
_cell.angle_gamma   90.00
#
_symmetry.space_group_name_H-M   'P 1'
#
loop_
_entity.id
_entity.type
_entity.pdbx_description
1 polymer ?
#
loop_
_entity_poly.entity_id
_entity_poly.type
_entity_poly.pdbx_seq_one_letter_code
_entity_poly.pdbx_strand_id
1 'polypeptide(L)' 'MAKNQKKYTQEFKQQLVDLYSAGHYFSQLSSEYGVAKSTILGWVKTLTPVQILI' A
#
# COMPACT_ATOMS: atom_id res chain seq x y z
N MET A 1 5.74 -25.99 3.87
CA MET A 1 5.34 -25.16 2.71
C MET A 1 5.95 -23.78 2.89
N ALA A 2 7.02 -23.45 2.16
CA ALA A 2 7.66 -22.14 2.27
C ALA A 2 6.71 -21.08 1.71
N LYS A 3 6.10 -20.27 2.59
CA LYS A 3 5.34 -19.11 2.18
C LYS A 3 6.34 -18.12 1.59
N ASN A 4 6.49 -18.13 0.26
CA ASN A 4 7.27 -17.16 -0.49
C ASN A 4 6.57 -15.80 -0.38
N GLN A 5 6.69 -15.17 0.79
CA GLN A 5 6.19 -13.83 1.03
C GLN A 5 6.91 -12.93 0.03
N LYS A 6 6.17 -12.42 -0.97
CA LYS A 6 6.66 -11.34 -1.82
C LYS A 6 7.09 -10.20 -0.89
N LYS A 7 8.40 -10.08 -0.65
CA LYS A 7 8.96 -9.00 0.14
C LYS A 7 8.91 -7.76 -0.74
N TYR A 8 7.85 -6.98 -0.57
CA TYR A 8 7.79 -5.65 -1.16
C TYR A 8 8.80 -4.75 -0.44
N THR A 9 9.66 -4.09 -1.21
CA THR A 9 10.64 -3.13 -0.69
C THR A 9 9.91 -1.93 -0.08
N GLN A 10 10.58 -1.25 0.86
CA GLN A 10 9.98 -0.11 1.54
C GLN A 10 9.65 1.03 0.56
N GLU A 11 10.50 1.25 -0.44
CA GLU A 11 10.27 2.19 -1.54
C GLU A 11 8.98 1.88 -2.30
N PHE A 12 8.74 0.62 -2.67
CA PHE A 12 7.52 0.22 -3.36
C PHE A 12 6.27 0.45 -2.53
N LYS A 13 6.34 0.16 -1.23
CA LYS A 13 5.22 0.42 -0.31
C LYS A 13 4.94 1.92 -0.19
N GLN A 14 5.98 2.74 -0.06
CA GLN A 14 5.87 4.21 0.00
C GLN A 14 5.28 4.78 -1.30
N GLN A 15 5.71 4.30 -2.46
CA GLN A 15 5.15 4.73 -3.76
C GLN A 15 3.64 4.52 -3.82
N LEU A 16 3.13 3.37 -3.33
CA LEU A 16 1.69 3.11 -3.30
C LEU A 16 0.93 3.98 -2.29
N VAL A 17 1.56 4.32 -1.17
CA VAL A 17 0.98 5.24 -0.18
C VAL A 17 0.96 6.68 -0.70
N ASP A 18 2.00 7.09 -1.41
CA ASP A 18 2.10 8.41 -2.04
C ASP A 18 1.06 8.57 -3.16
N LEU A 19 0.93 7.57 -4.05
CA LEU A 19 -0.12 7.52 -5.07
C LEU A 19 -1.51 7.59 -4.44
N TYR A 20 -1.74 6.89 -3.33
CA TYR A 20 -3.00 6.98 -2.60
C TYR A 20 -3.23 8.40 -2.04
N SER A 21 -2.20 9.02 -1.45
CA SER A 21 -2.26 10.41 -0.96
C SER A 21 -2.48 11.42 -2.09
N ALA A 22 -2.04 11.11 -3.32
CA ALA A 22 -2.30 11.89 -4.53
C ALA A 22 -3.73 11.73 -5.08
N GLY A 23 -4.56 10.86 -4.47
CA GLY A 23 -5.97 10.67 -4.84
C GLY A 23 -6.24 9.43 -5.70
N HIS A 24 -5.27 8.52 -5.86
CA HIS A 24 -5.50 7.25 -6.56
C HIS A 24 -6.26 6.25 -5.69
N TYR A 25 -7.23 5.56 -6.30
CA TYR A 25 -8.03 4.55 -5.60
C TYR A 25 -7.31 3.20 -5.48
N PHE A 26 -7.53 2.50 -4.36
CA PHE A 26 -7.03 1.15 -4.12
C PHE A 26 -7.38 0.16 -5.25
N SER A 27 -8.51 0.33 -5.93
CA SER A 27 -8.91 -0.49 -7.08
C SER A 27 -7.98 -0.35 -8.27
N GLN A 28 -7.58 0.88 -8.62
CA GLN A 28 -6.63 1.11 -9.71
C GLN A 28 -5.25 0.58 -9.35
N LEU A 29 -4.74 0.95 -8.17
CA LEU A 29 -3.45 0.48 -7.69
C LEU A 29 -3.39 -1.05 -7.57
N SER A 30 -4.49 -1.66 -7.15
CA SER A 30 -4.59 -3.12 -7.06
C SER A 30 -4.55 -3.80 -8.43
N SER A 31 -5.20 -3.19 -9.43
CA SER A 31 -5.24 -3.72 -10.80
C SER A 31 -3.94 -3.48 -11.55
N GLU A 32 -3.31 -2.31 -11.42
CA GLU A 32 -2.05 -1.96 -12.08
C GLU A 32 -0.85 -2.72 -11.50
N TYR A 33 -0.74 -2.72 -10.16
CA TYR A 33 0.44 -3.27 -9.48
C TYR A 33 0.24 -4.72 -9.02
N GLY A 34 -0.96 -5.28 -9.21
CA GLY A 34 -1.30 -6.64 -8.77
C GLY A 34 -1.23 -6.80 -7.24
N VAL A 35 -1.40 -5.73 -6.49
CA VAL A 35 -1.33 -5.72 -5.02
C VAL A 35 -2.74 -5.80 -4.47
N ALA A 36 -3.00 -6.70 -3.52
CA ALA A 36 -4.32 -6.76 -2.90
C ALA A 36 -4.64 -5.45 -2.16
N LYS A 37 -5.88 -4.97 -2.27
CA LYS A 37 -6.34 -3.74 -1.57
C LYS A 37 -5.99 -3.77 -0.08
N SER A 38 -6.23 -4.89 0.59
CA SER A 38 -5.92 -5.09 2.02
C SER A 38 -4.44 -4.90 2.35
N THR A 39 -3.55 -5.27 1.43
CA THR A 39 -2.10 -5.09 1.57
C THR A 39 -1.74 -3.61 1.50
N ILE A 40 -2.26 -2.88 0.50
CA ILE A 40 -2.06 -1.44 0.37
C ILE A 40 -2.63 -0.71 1.58
N LEU A 41 -3.83 -1.08 2.03
CA LEU A 41 -4.47 -0.54 3.24
C LEU A 41 -3.63 -0.77 4.50
N GLY A 42 -3.02 -1.95 4.62
CA GLY A 42 -2.06 -2.25 5.67
C GLY A 42 -0.84 -1.32 5.62
N TRP A 43 -0.30 -1.09 4.42
CA TRP A 43 0.84 -0.19 4.22
C TRP A 43 0.50 1.26 4.51
N VAL A 44 -0.63 1.76 4.03
CA VAL A 44 -1.14 3.09 4.38
C VAL A 44 -1.21 3.22 5.89
N LYS A 45 -1.84 2.28 6.60
CA LYS A 45 -1.91 2.32 8.08
C LYS A 45 -0.56 2.27 8.79
N THR A 46 0.44 1.57 8.24
CA THR A 46 1.76 1.45 8.86
C THR A 46 2.75 2.56 8.47
N LEU A 47 2.58 3.15 7.28
CA LEU A 47 3.48 4.14 6.70
C LEU A 47 2.94 5.55 6.82
N THR A 48 1.64 5.74 6.97
CA THR A 48 1.12 7.04 7.40
C THR A 48 1.31 7.11 8.93
N PRO A 49 2.17 8.02 9.42
CA PRO A 49 2.33 8.21 10.84
C PRO A 49 1.05 8.91 11.33
N VAL A 50 0.05 8.12 11.72
CA VAL A 50 -1.15 8.50 12.46
C VAL A 50 -1.46 10.00 12.31
N GLN A 51 -1.80 10.44 11.09
CA GLN A 51 -2.51 11.70 10.93
C GLN A 51 -3.92 11.35 11.35
N ILE A 52 -4.12 11.47 12.66
CA ILE A 52 -5.39 11.56 13.34
C ILE A 52 -6.31 12.34 12.39
N LEU A 53 -7.42 11.71 11.98
CA LEU A 53 -8.59 12.44 11.54
C LEU A 53 -8.99 13.33 12.73
N ILE A 54 -8.45 14.55 12.76
CA ILE A 54 -8.91 15.64 13.64
C ILE A 54 -10.00 16.39 12.89
#